data_AF-A0AAW4PJX3-F1
#
_entry.id   AF-A0AAW4PJX3-F1
#
_cell.length_a   1.000
_cell.length_b   1.000
_cell.length_c   1.000
_cell.angle_alpha   90.00
_cell.angle_beta   90.00
_cell.angle_gamma   90.00
#
_symmetry.space_group_name_H-M   'P 1'
#
loop_
_entity.id
_entity.type
_entity.pdbx_description
1 polymer ?
#
loop_
_entity_poly.entity_id
_entity_poly.type
_entity_poly.pdbx_seq_one_letter_code
_entity_poly.pdbx_strand_id
1 'polypeptide(L)'
;MDTITLWFTLGLLGELLGTAVLAYGYTLVPEATRRRYLLLVAIPGVAIVAYVLLALGVGRIQAAGHTVYVVRYADWLVTTPINVLYLGLLAQASRSDIGKLVGLQALTIVFGFAGTLVPDPLNYGLFALGAACFGGVVYLLYGPVAAAAETVLSELEESLYRTLRNFVVVLWLVYPVVWVLGVSGIGLMDVETASLVIVYLDVVTKVGFGVIALQAWTTMREVTVGDSVVTAD
;
A
#
# COMPACT_ATOMS: atom_id res chain seq x y z
N MET A 1 25.08 10.09 -11.27
CA MET A 1 23.66 9.99 -10.88
C MET A 1 23.52 10.85 -9.65
N ASP A 2 22.63 11.84 -9.69
CA ASP A 2 22.23 12.62 -8.54
C ASP A 2 21.57 11.73 -7.48
N THR A 3 21.79 12.04 -6.20
CA THR A 3 21.47 11.12 -5.08
C THR A 3 19.97 10.79 -5.00
N ILE A 4 19.10 11.72 -5.39
CA ILE A 4 17.66 11.46 -5.45
C ILE A 4 17.28 10.41 -6.52
N THR A 5 17.96 10.43 -7.67
CA THR A 5 17.78 9.43 -8.73
C THR A 5 18.32 8.07 -8.32
N LEU A 6 19.36 8.03 -7.46
CA LEU A 6 19.80 6.79 -6.83
C LEU A 6 18.68 6.17 -5.99
N TRP A 7 18.00 6.96 -5.14
CA TRP A 7 16.87 6.46 -4.35
C TRP A 7 15.75 5.93 -5.23
N PHE A 8 15.35 6.66 -6.29
CA PHE A 8 14.33 6.16 -7.22
C PHE A 8 14.76 4.87 -7.93
N THR A 9 16.02 4.75 -8.31
CA THR A 9 16.56 3.55 -8.95
C THR A 9 16.56 2.36 -7.99
N LEU A 10 16.92 2.57 -6.71
CA LEU A 10 16.86 1.52 -5.69
C LEU A 10 15.41 1.09 -5.43
N GLY A 11 14.46 2.04 -5.40
CA GLY A 11 13.03 1.75 -5.36
C GLY A 11 12.60 0.88 -6.54
N LEU A 12 12.95 1.28 -7.76
CA LEU A 12 12.67 0.50 -8.98
C LEU A 12 13.17 -0.94 -8.89
N LEU A 13 14.42 -1.14 -8.46
CA LEU A 13 15.00 -2.48 -8.30
C LEU A 13 14.26 -3.30 -7.25
N GLY A 14 13.87 -2.68 -6.12
CA GLY A 14 13.06 -3.31 -5.09
C GLY A 14 11.70 -3.76 -5.61
N GLU A 15 11.00 -2.89 -6.33
CA GLU A 15 9.69 -3.20 -6.91
C GLU A 15 9.77 -4.25 -8.02
N LEU A 16 10.83 -4.23 -8.85
CA LEU A 16 11.08 -5.26 -9.88
C LEU A 16 11.32 -6.63 -9.26
N LEU A 17 12.23 -6.71 -8.29
CA LEU A 17 12.53 -7.96 -7.59
C LEU A 17 11.30 -8.48 -6.85
N GLY A 18 10.61 -7.60 -6.12
CA GLY A 18 9.39 -7.93 -5.41
C GLY A 18 8.28 -8.44 -6.33
N THR A 19 8.04 -7.75 -7.45
CA THR A 19 7.05 -8.17 -8.45
C THR A 19 7.42 -9.53 -9.03
N ALA A 20 8.70 -9.79 -9.33
CA ALA A 20 9.15 -11.10 -9.82
C ALA A 20 8.91 -12.22 -8.79
N VAL A 21 9.22 -11.98 -7.51
CA VAL A 21 8.96 -12.92 -6.41
C VAL A 21 7.47 -13.22 -6.29
N LEU A 22 6.61 -12.19 -6.31
CA LEU A 22 5.16 -12.37 -6.20
C LEU A 22 4.58 -13.03 -7.46
N ALA A 23 5.04 -12.66 -8.64
CA ALA A 23 4.63 -13.30 -9.90
C ALA A 23 4.98 -14.79 -9.92
N TYR A 24 6.15 -15.18 -9.40
CA TYR A 24 6.48 -16.58 -9.17
C TYR A 24 5.57 -17.21 -8.10
N GLY A 25 5.35 -16.51 -6.99
CA GLY A 25 4.46 -16.91 -5.90
C GLY A 25 3.03 -17.22 -6.32
N TYR A 26 2.53 -16.60 -7.39
CA TYR A 26 1.24 -16.94 -8.00
C TYR A 26 1.11 -18.44 -8.35
N THR A 27 2.21 -19.08 -8.74
CA THR A 27 2.23 -20.52 -9.04
C THR A 27 2.17 -21.39 -7.77
N LEU A 28 2.54 -20.82 -6.62
CA LEU A 28 2.63 -21.49 -5.33
C LEU A 28 1.36 -21.34 -4.47
N VAL A 29 0.51 -20.35 -4.73
CA VAL A 29 -0.73 -20.18 -3.97
C VAL A 29 -1.86 -21.10 -4.46
N PRO A 30 -2.82 -21.46 -3.59
CA PRO A 30 -3.99 -22.26 -3.98
C PRO A 30 -4.75 -21.67 -5.17
N GLU A 31 -5.31 -22.54 -6.04
CA GLU A 31 -5.98 -22.07 -7.25
C GLU A 31 -7.18 -21.16 -6.97
N ALA A 32 -7.91 -21.44 -5.88
CA ALA A 32 -9.04 -20.65 -5.43
C ALA A 32 -8.67 -19.19 -5.07
N THR A 33 -7.42 -18.93 -4.68
CA THR A 33 -6.95 -17.61 -4.23
C THR A 33 -6.20 -16.83 -5.30
N ARG A 34 -5.70 -17.52 -6.35
CA ARG A 34 -4.91 -16.94 -7.45
C ARG A 34 -5.48 -15.64 -8.03
N ARG A 35 -6.80 -15.59 -8.27
CA ARG A 35 -7.43 -14.37 -8.84
C ARG A 35 -7.30 -13.16 -7.92
N ARG A 36 -7.46 -13.35 -6.59
CA ARG A 36 -7.30 -12.27 -5.61
C ARG A 36 -5.81 -11.95 -5.41
N TYR A 37 -4.95 -12.96 -5.45
CA TYR A 37 -3.51 -12.82 -5.32
C TYR A 37 -2.89 -11.93 -6.41
N LEU A 38 -3.46 -11.88 -7.62
CA LEU A 38 -2.99 -10.97 -8.68
C LEU A 38 -3.00 -9.49 -8.27
N LEU A 39 -3.84 -9.09 -7.31
CA LEU A 39 -3.81 -7.73 -6.76
C LEU A 39 -2.48 -7.43 -6.06
N LEU A 40 -1.90 -8.42 -5.38
CA LEU A 40 -0.60 -8.30 -4.71
C LEU A 40 0.55 -8.16 -5.71
N VAL A 41 0.43 -8.76 -6.89
CA VAL A 41 1.39 -8.60 -8.00
C VAL A 41 1.21 -7.25 -8.68
N ALA A 42 -0.04 -6.80 -8.85
CA ALA A 42 -0.37 -5.55 -9.51
C ALA A 42 0.14 -4.32 -8.73
N ILE A 43 0.14 -4.36 -7.40
CA ILE A 43 0.59 -3.24 -6.55
C ILE A 43 2.04 -2.81 -6.87
N PRO A 44 3.06 -3.67 -6.69
CA PRO A 44 4.43 -3.31 -7.07
C PRO A 44 4.59 -3.21 -8.60
N GLY A 45 3.77 -3.91 -9.38
CA GLY A 45 3.71 -3.76 -10.85
C GLY A 45 3.42 -2.34 -11.32
N VAL A 46 2.44 -1.67 -10.69
CA VAL A 46 2.14 -0.24 -10.94
C VAL A 46 3.29 0.65 -10.43
N ALA A 47 3.85 0.33 -9.27
CA ALA A 47 4.96 1.08 -8.69
C ALA A 47 6.21 1.06 -9.59
N ILE A 48 6.51 -0.05 -10.28
CA ILE A 48 7.60 -0.12 -11.28
C ILE A 48 7.47 1.01 -12.31
N VAL A 49 6.28 1.20 -12.88
CA VAL A 49 6.04 2.24 -13.89
C VAL A 49 6.30 3.63 -13.29
N ALA A 50 5.80 3.87 -12.08
CA ALA A 50 6.02 5.13 -11.38
C ALA A 50 7.51 5.38 -11.09
N TYR A 51 8.24 4.37 -10.61
CA TYR A 51 9.66 4.48 -10.30
C TYR A 51 10.53 4.64 -11.54
N VAL A 52 10.17 4.03 -12.68
CA VAL A 52 10.81 4.34 -13.98
C VAL A 52 10.63 5.81 -14.33
N LEU A 53 9.41 6.33 -14.26
CA LEU A 53 9.14 7.74 -14.57
C LEU A 53 9.89 8.68 -13.63
N LEU A 54 9.91 8.39 -12.32
CA LEU A 54 10.66 9.18 -11.34
C LEU A 54 12.17 9.16 -11.60
N ALA A 55 12.75 8.00 -11.90
CA ALA A 55 14.17 7.87 -12.23
C ALA A 55 14.56 8.61 -13.53
N LEU A 56 13.61 8.75 -14.46
CA LEU A 56 13.76 9.56 -15.68
C LEU A 56 13.50 11.06 -15.45
N GLY A 57 13.18 11.48 -14.22
CA GLY A 57 12.86 12.86 -13.88
C GLY A 57 11.48 13.34 -14.33
N VAL A 58 10.59 12.43 -14.75
CA VAL A 58 9.24 12.74 -15.22
C VAL A 58 8.30 13.02 -14.04
N GLY A 59 7.40 13.98 -14.21
CA GLY A 59 6.37 14.30 -13.21
C GLY A 59 6.84 15.17 -12.05
N ARG A 60 8.04 15.74 -12.16
CA ARG A 60 8.53 16.80 -11.26
C ARG A 60 7.89 18.14 -11.65
N ILE A 61 7.18 18.76 -10.73
CA ILE A 61 6.63 20.12 -10.90
C ILE A 61 7.07 21.02 -9.75
N GLN A 62 6.92 22.33 -9.93
CA GLN A 62 7.06 23.31 -8.86
C GLN A 62 5.68 23.81 -8.45
N ALA A 63 5.34 23.68 -7.17
CA ALA A 63 4.07 24.16 -6.61
C ALA A 63 4.29 24.64 -5.17
N ALA A 64 3.55 25.66 -4.74
CA ALA A 64 3.65 26.23 -3.38
C ALA A 64 5.11 26.43 -2.89
N GLY A 65 6.00 26.90 -3.77
CA GLY A 65 7.40 27.19 -3.44
C GLY A 65 8.33 25.97 -3.31
N HIS A 66 7.86 24.74 -3.52
CA HIS A 66 8.68 23.53 -3.44
C HIS A 66 8.47 22.57 -4.62
N THR A 67 9.39 21.59 -4.75
CA THR A 67 9.29 20.54 -5.77
C THR A 67 8.29 19.47 -5.33
N VAL A 68 7.37 19.10 -6.23
CA VAL A 68 6.38 18.04 -6.05
C VAL A 68 6.56 16.95 -7.10
N TYR A 69 6.50 15.69 -6.68
CA TYR A 69 6.58 14.52 -7.56
C TYR A 69 5.16 13.96 -7.79
N VAL A 70 4.48 14.44 -8.84
CA VAL A 70 3.08 14.09 -9.15
C VAL A 70 2.90 12.58 -9.38
N VAL A 71 3.91 11.95 -9.99
CA VAL A 71 3.90 10.50 -10.28
C VAL A 71 3.75 9.66 -9.01
N ARG A 72 4.28 10.11 -7.85
CA ARG A 72 4.09 9.40 -6.58
C ARG A 72 2.63 9.35 -6.16
N TYR A 73 1.93 10.48 -6.27
CA TYR A 73 0.51 10.54 -5.92
C TYR A 73 -0.35 9.77 -6.92
N ALA A 74 0.03 9.73 -8.19
CA ALA A 74 -0.62 8.88 -9.19
C ALA A 74 -0.44 7.38 -8.88
N ASP A 75 0.76 6.93 -8.51
CA ASP A 75 1.00 5.58 -7.99
C ASP A 75 0.08 5.30 -6.80
N TRP A 76 0.17 6.10 -5.74
CA TRP A 76 -0.57 5.85 -4.51
C TRP A 76 -2.09 5.87 -4.70
N LEU A 77 -2.60 6.70 -5.61
CA LEU A 77 -4.03 6.77 -5.93
C LEU A 77 -4.53 5.45 -6.55
N VAL A 78 -3.65 4.63 -7.10
CA VAL A 78 -3.97 3.30 -7.65
C VAL A 78 -3.60 2.20 -6.67
N THR A 79 -2.38 2.21 -6.14
CA THR A 79 -1.84 1.10 -5.34
C THR A 79 -2.44 1.03 -3.95
N THR A 80 -2.70 2.17 -3.29
CA THR A 80 -3.27 2.16 -1.95
C THR A 80 -4.73 1.69 -1.94
N PRO A 81 -5.61 2.07 -2.90
CA PRO A 81 -6.95 1.48 -2.98
C PRO A 81 -6.93 -0.02 -3.32
N ILE A 82 -5.98 -0.50 -4.14
CA ILE A 82 -5.83 -1.94 -4.41
C ILE A 82 -5.44 -2.71 -3.14
N ASN A 83 -4.58 -2.13 -2.29
CA ASN A 83 -4.18 -2.73 -1.01
C ASN A 83 -5.38 -2.96 -0.08
N VAL A 84 -6.19 -1.92 0.13
CA VAL A 84 -7.37 -2.04 1.00
C VAL A 84 -8.49 -2.86 0.35
N LEU A 85 -8.59 -2.86 -0.99
CA LEU A 85 -9.45 -3.78 -1.73
C LEU A 85 -9.07 -5.24 -1.46
N TYR A 86 -7.78 -5.57 -1.48
CA TYR A 86 -7.31 -6.92 -1.16
C TYR A 86 -7.72 -7.33 0.26
N LEU A 87 -7.55 -6.46 1.26
CA LEU A 87 -8.00 -6.71 2.64
C LEU A 87 -9.52 -6.91 2.74
N GLY A 88 -10.30 -6.08 2.05
CA GLY A 88 -11.75 -6.21 2.03
C GLY A 88 -12.23 -7.51 1.37
N LEU A 89 -11.58 -7.93 0.28
CA LEU A 89 -11.86 -9.20 -0.39
C LEU A 89 -11.40 -10.40 0.43
N LEU A 90 -10.27 -10.29 1.14
CA LEU A 90 -9.78 -11.31 2.06
C LEU A 90 -10.80 -11.52 3.19
N ALA A 91 -11.25 -10.44 3.83
CA ALA A 91 -12.26 -10.45 4.88
C ALA A 91 -13.68 -10.82 4.40
N GLN A 92 -13.88 -11.02 3.09
CA GLN A 92 -15.19 -11.20 2.46
C GLN A 92 -16.21 -10.12 2.86
N ALA A 93 -15.74 -8.88 3.04
CA ALA A 93 -16.56 -7.77 3.47
C ALA A 93 -17.64 -7.42 2.42
N SER A 94 -18.70 -6.75 2.87
CA SER A 94 -19.78 -6.31 1.99
C SER A 94 -19.25 -5.41 0.86
N ARG A 95 -19.90 -5.45 -0.33
CA ARG A 95 -19.54 -4.55 -1.44
C ARG A 95 -19.63 -3.08 -1.05
N SER A 96 -20.55 -2.73 -0.15
CA SER A 96 -20.72 -1.39 0.38
C SER A 96 -19.48 -0.96 1.18
N ASP A 97 -19.00 -1.81 2.09
CA ASP A 97 -17.86 -1.49 2.94
C ASP A 97 -16.55 -1.48 2.14
N ILE A 98 -16.37 -2.39 1.18
CA ILE A 98 -15.26 -2.35 0.23
C ILE A 98 -15.30 -1.04 -0.58
N GLY A 99 -16.46 -0.62 -1.07
CA GLY A 99 -16.62 0.62 -1.81
C GLY A 99 -16.24 1.86 -0.99
N LYS A 100 -16.70 1.93 0.27
CA LYS A 100 -16.31 3.01 1.21
C LYS A 100 -14.81 2.98 1.49
N LEU A 101 -14.24 1.80 1.72
CA LEU A 101 -12.84 1.62 2.04
C LEU A 101 -11.93 2.09 0.90
N VAL A 102 -12.21 1.66 -0.33
CA VAL A 102 -11.52 2.09 -1.56
C VAL A 102 -11.69 3.60 -1.80
N GLY A 103 -12.93 4.11 -1.65
CA GLY A 103 -13.23 5.53 -1.88
C GLY A 103 -12.54 6.45 -0.87
N LEU A 104 -12.60 6.13 0.42
CA LEU A 104 -11.90 6.88 1.46
C LEU A 104 -10.39 6.84 1.26
N GLN A 105 -9.84 5.69 0.90
CA GLN A 105 -8.42 5.57 0.63
C GLN A 105 -7.97 6.42 -0.57
N ALA A 106 -8.76 6.45 -1.65
CA ALA A 106 -8.48 7.33 -2.79
C ALA A 106 -8.55 8.81 -2.38
N LEU A 107 -9.56 9.20 -1.59
CA LEU A 107 -9.70 10.56 -1.08
C LEU A 107 -8.53 10.98 -0.18
N THR A 108 -7.99 10.08 0.65
CA THR A 108 -6.78 10.33 1.44
C THR A 108 -5.62 10.80 0.54
N ILE A 109 -5.40 10.11 -0.58
CA ILE A 109 -4.34 10.48 -1.53
C ILE A 109 -4.66 11.77 -2.27
N VAL A 110 -5.91 11.96 -2.72
CA VAL A 110 -6.35 13.18 -3.42
C VAL A 110 -6.15 14.42 -2.55
N PHE A 111 -6.59 14.38 -1.30
CA PHE A 111 -6.44 15.51 -0.37
C PHE A 111 -4.97 15.73 0.02
N GLY A 112 -4.22 14.66 0.26
CA GLY A 112 -2.77 14.76 0.53
C GLY A 112 -1.98 15.35 -0.64
N PHE A 113 -2.36 15.01 -1.89
CA PHE A 113 -1.79 15.61 -3.10
C PHE A 113 -2.20 17.08 -3.24
N ALA A 114 -3.50 17.39 -3.13
CA ALA A 114 -3.98 18.77 -3.22
C ALA A 114 -3.30 19.67 -2.19
N GLY A 115 -3.03 19.14 -0.99
CA GLY A 115 -2.29 19.83 0.07
C GLY A 115 -0.87 20.24 -0.33
N THR A 116 -0.17 19.49 -1.19
CA THR A 116 1.19 19.87 -1.64
C THR A 116 1.18 20.93 -2.72
N LEU A 117 0.03 21.18 -3.35
CA LEU A 117 -0.08 22.11 -4.47
C LEU A 117 -0.41 23.55 -4.06
N VAL A 118 -0.84 23.75 -2.81
CA VAL A 118 -1.35 25.03 -2.31
C VAL A 118 -0.53 25.55 -1.13
N PRO A 119 -0.43 26.87 -0.94
CA PRO A 119 0.30 27.44 0.18
C PRO A 119 -0.47 27.33 1.51
N ASP A 120 0.25 27.55 2.60
CA ASP A 120 -0.28 27.71 3.94
C ASP A 120 -1.28 28.88 4.02
N PRO A 121 -2.37 28.75 4.81
CA PRO A 121 -2.72 27.63 5.69
C PRO A 121 -3.60 26.54 5.02
N LEU A 122 -3.94 26.68 3.74
CA LEU A 122 -4.90 25.79 3.07
C LEU A 122 -4.37 24.35 2.95
N ASN A 123 -3.05 24.18 2.79
CA ASN A 123 -2.38 22.88 2.76
C ASN A 123 -2.72 22.03 3.99
N TYR A 124 -2.68 22.60 5.20
CA TYR A 124 -2.97 21.91 6.46
C TYR A 124 -4.45 21.54 6.56
N GLY A 125 -5.35 22.36 6.02
CA GLY A 125 -6.77 22.02 5.93
C GLY A 125 -7.01 20.80 5.04
N LEU A 126 -6.37 20.74 3.88
CA LEU A 126 -6.45 19.59 2.97
C LEU A 126 -5.77 18.36 3.57
N PHE A 127 -4.61 18.52 4.21
CA PHE A 127 -3.95 17.45 4.95
C PHE A 127 -4.87 16.87 6.04
N ALA A 128 -5.53 17.72 6.82
CA ALA A 128 -6.48 17.29 7.85
C ALA A 128 -7.67 16.52 7.28
N LEU A 129 -8.20 16.93 6.12
CA LEU A 129 -9.24 16.18 5.40
C LEU A 129 -8.74 14.81 4.96
N GLY A 130 -7.53 14.73 4.38
CA GLY A 130 -6.92 13.46 3.98
C GLY A 130 -6.67 12.53 5.18
N ALA A 131 -6.22 13.08 6.30
CA ALA A 131 -6.02 12.37 7.56
C ALA A 131 -7.35 11.88 8.16
N ALA A 132 -8.42 12.67 8.07
CA ALA A 132 -9.76 12.24 8.48
C ALA A 132 -10.29 11.10 7.61
N CYS A 133 -10.09 11.16 6.29
CA CYS A 133 -10.40 10.06 5.38
C CYS A 133 -9.62 8.79 5.77
N PHE A 134 -8.33 8.92 6.10
CA PHE A 134 -7.51 7.78 6.53
C PHE A 134 -7.98 7.22 7.87
N GLY A 135 -8.38 8.07 8.82
CA GLY A 135 -9.06 7.65 10.05
C GLY A 135 -10.32 6.83 9.77
N GLY A 136 -11.09 7.18 8.74
CA GLY A 136 -12.21 6.40 8.24
C GLY A 136 -11.80 5.03 7.68
N VAL A 137 -10.69 4.95 6.93
CA VAL A 137 -10.11 3.69 6.46
C VAL A 137 -9.73 2.80 7.65
N VAL A 138 -9.02 3.34 8.64
CA VAL A 138 -8.65 2.62 9.86
C VAL A 138 -9.90 2.14 10.61
N TYR A 139 -10.90 3.00 10.81
CA TYR A 139 -12.16 2.62 11.43
C TYR A 139 -12.82 1.42 10.72
N LEU A 140 -12.89 1.44 9.38
CA LEU A 140 -13.48 0.34 8.62
C LEU A 140 -12.68 -0.96 8.77
N LEU A 141 -11.35 -0.89 8.68
CA LEU A 141 -10.45 -2.04 8.79
C LEU A 141 -10.45 -2.70 10.18
N TYR A 142 -10.65 -1.93 11.26
CA TYR A 142 -10.71 -2.46 12.62
C TYR A 142 -12.13 -2.74 13.11
N GLY A 143 -13.15 -2.21 12.43
CA GLY A 143 -14.56 -2.42 12.77
C GLY A 143 -15.26 -3.33 11.76
N PRO A 144 -16.12 -2.82 10.87
CA PRO A 144 -16.95 -3.64 9.98
C PRO A 144 -16.21 -4.71 9.17
N VAL A 145 -15.02 -4.40 8.63
CA VAL A 145 -14.26 -5.35 7.81
C VAL A 145 -13.63 -6.44 8.70
N ALA A 146 -13.14 -6.09 9.90
CA ALA A 146 -12.64 -7.07 10.85
C ALA A 146 -13.75 -8.00 11.36
N ALA A 147 -14.94 -7.45 11.65
CA ALA A 147 -16.09 -8.25 12.06
C ALA A 147 -16.51 -9.25 10.98
N ALA A 148 -16.47 -8.85 9.70
CA ALA A 148 -16.72 -9.77 8.60
C ALA A 148 -15.69 -10.90 8.58
N ALA A 149 -14.40 -10.58 8.71
CA ALA A 149 -13.32 -11.56 8.76
C ALA A 149 -13.52 -12.61 9.87
N GLU A 150 -13.83 -12.17 11.09
CA GLU A 150 -14.04 -13.05 12.27
C GLU A 150 -15.22 -14.02 12.10
N THR A 151 -16.19 -13.70 11.23
CA THR A 151 -17.36 -14.55 11.02
C THR A 151 -17.19 -15.63 9.95
N VAL A 152 -16.30 -15.41 8.98
CA VAL A 152 -16.21 -16.24 7.76
C VAL A 152 -14.86 -16.92 7.55
N LEU A 153 -13.80 -16.41 8.16
CA LEU A 153 -12.44 -16.90 7.94
C LEU A 153 -12.09 -18.02 8.91
N SER A 154 -11.25 -18.94 8.44
CA SER A 154 -10.53 -19.84 9.33
C SER A 154 -9.57 -19.07 10.24
N GLU A 155 -9.15 -19.67 11.35
CA GLU A 155 -8.21 -19.04 12.30
C GLU A 155 -6.90 -18.58 11.61
N LEU A 156 -6.40 -19.37 10.65
CA LEU A 156 -5.21 -19.04 9.86
C LEU A 156 -5.44 -17.83 8.95
N GLU A 157 -6.58 -17.78 8.23
CA GLU A 157 -6.91 -16.67 7.34
C GLU A 157 -7.20 -15.37 8.12
N GLU A 158 -7.82 -15.49 9.29
CA GLU A 158 -8.08 -14.38 10.19
C GLU A 158 -6.77 -13.81 10.75
N SER A 159 -5.82 -14.68 11.15
CA SER A 159 -4.48 -14.29 11.54
C SER A 159 -3.73 -13.55 10.41
N LEU A 160 -3.86 -14.04 9.17
CA LEU A 160 -3.34 -13.35 7.99
C LEU A 160 -3.97 -11.96 7.84
N TYR A 161 -5.30 -11.84 7.94
CA TYR A 161 -5.99 -10.56 7.88
C TYR A 161 -5.48 -9.58 8.94
N ARG A 162 -5.41 -10.00 10.21
CA ARG A 162 -4.93 -9.16 11.32
C ARG A 162 -3.48 -8.72 11.08
N THR A 163 -2.63 -9.61 10.60
CA THR A 163 -1.22 -9.32 10.29
C THR A 163 -1.10 -8.27 9.20
N LEU A 164 -1.74 -8.48 8.04
CA LEU A 164 -1.69 -7.55 6.91
C LEU A 164 -2.32 -6.18 7.24
N ARG A 165 -3.45 -6.18 7.96
CA ARG A 165 -4.11 -4.96 8.43
C ARG A 165 -3.18 -4.14 9.32
N ASN A 166 -2.61 -4.76 10.35
CA ASN A 166 -1.74 -4.05 11.28
C ASN A 166 -0.47 -3.56 10.58
N PHE A 167 0.12 -4.39 9.72
CA PHE A 167 1.30 -4.05 8.94
C PHE A 167 1.06 -2.80 8.08
N VAL A 168 -0.02 -2.78 7.29
CA VAL A 168 -0.29 -1.65 6.39
C VAL A 168 -0.63 -0.37 7.17
N VAL A 169 -1.45 -0.46 8.23
CA VAL A 169 -1.87 0.73 8.99
C VAL A 169 -0.70 1.36 9.74
N VAL A 170 0.13 0.55 10.40
CA VAL A 170 1.29 1.06 11.15
C VAL A 170 2.29 1.73 10.21
N LEU A 171 2.61 1.12 9.07
CA LEU A 171 3.55 1.71 8.12
C LEU A 171 2.96 2.94 7.42
N TRP A 172 1.66 2.95 7.12
CA TRP A 172 1.01 4.10 6.49
C TRP A 172 0.94 5.32 7.39
N LEU A 173 0.98 5.17 8.72
CA LEU A 173 1.10 6.30 9.65
C LEU A 173 2.43 7.05 9.51
N VAL A 174 3.45 6.47 8.90
CA VAL A 174 4.73 7.16 8.65
C VAL A 174 4.61 8.17 7.51
N TYR A 175 3.78 7.93 6.50
CA TYR A 175 3.60 8.85 5.35
C TYR A 175 3.08 10.25 5.75
N PRO A 176 2.03 10.41 6.59
CA PRO A 176 1.60 11.73 7.03
C PRO A 176 2.66 12.41 7.92
N VAL A 177 3.47 11.65 8.66
CA VAL A 177 4.61 12.22 9.41
C VAL A 177 5.64 12.78 8.44
N VAL A 178 6.03 12.02 7.41
CA VAL A 178 6.95 12.52 6.36
C VAL A 178 6.36 13.73 5.63
N TRP A 179 5.06 13.75 5.36
CA TRP A 179 4.38 14.88 4.73
C TRP A 179 4.49 16.14 5.59
N VAL A 180 4.19 16.03 6.89
CA VAL A 180 4.26 17.16 7.84
C VAL A 180 5.68 17.63 8.02
N LEU A 181 6.64 16.72 8.22
CA LEU A 181 8.05 17.08 8.41
C LEU A 181 8.68 17.59 7.11
N GLY A 182 8.19 17.19 5.95
CA GLY A 182 8.71 17.56 4.64
C GLY A 182 8.41 19.00 4.25
N VAL A 183 8.88 19.37 3.04
CA VAL A 183 8.73 20.70 2.45
C VAL A 183 7.28 21.14 2.19
N SER A 184 6.32 20.21 2.21
CA SER A 184 4.89 20.52 2.09
C SER A 184 4.24 20.93 3.40
N GLY A 185 4.89 20.66 4.54
CA GLY A 185 4.49 21.09 5.88
C GLY A 185 5.52 22.04 6.48
N ILE A 186 6.17 21.62 7.57
CA ILE A 186 7.08 22.49 8.35
C ILE A 186 8.53 22.55 7.84
N GLY A 187 8.89 21.75 6.82
CA GLY A 187 10.17 21.87 6.13
C GLY A 187 11.41 21.41 6.91
N LEU A 188 11.26 20.52 7.91
CA LEU A 188 12.38 19.91 8.64
C LEU A 188 13.11 18.81 7.85
N MET A 189 12.43 18.18 6.90
CA MET A 189 13.00 17.20 5.96
C MET A 189 13.05 17.82 4.57
N ASP A 190 14.22 17.77 3.95
CA ASP A 190 14.38 18.18 2.56
C ASP A 190 13.78 17.14 1.59
N VAL A 191 13.72 17.52 0.30
CA VAL A 191 13.11 16.69 -0.75
C VAL A 191 13.81 15.35 -0.92
N GLU A 192 15.13 15.32 -0.75
CA GLU A 192 15.92 14.10 -0.91
C GLU A 192 15.70 13.13 0.25
N THR A 193 15.78 13.62 1.49
CA THR A 193 15.56 12.81 2.70
C THR A 193 14.12 12.28 2.73
N ALA A 194 13.13 13.12 2.43
CA ALA A 194 11.75 12.67 2.29
C ALA A 194 11.61 11.59 1.20
N SER A 195 12.30 11.76 0.07
CA SER A 195 12.28 10.77 -1.02
C SER A 195 12.89 9.44 -0.61
N LEU A 196 14.02 9.43 0.10
CA LEU A 196 14.65 8.21 0.63
C LEU A 196 13.68 7.43 1.53
N VAL A 197 13.06 8.12 2.49
CA VAL A 197 12.14 7.48 3.45
C VAL A 197 10.93 6.91 2.72
N ILE A 198 10.35 7.68 1.79
CA ILE A 198 9.22 7.25 0.99
C ILE A 198 9.58 6.04 0.12
N VAL A 199 10.75 6.03 -0.53
CA VAL A 199 11.19 4.87 -1.33
C VAL A 199 11.24 3.61 -0.49
N TYR A 200 11.86 3.70 0.68
CA TYR A 200 11.93 2.58 1.60
C TYR A 200 10.52 2.09 2.01
N LEU A 201 9.64 3.02 2.39
CA LEU A 201 8.27 2.69 2.77
C LEU A 201 7.48 2.07 1.62
N ASP A 202 7.62 2.56 0.40
CA ASP A 202 6.92 2.03 -0.77
C ASP A 202 7.30 0.56 -1.00
N VAL A 203 8.59 0.25 -1.05
CA VAL A 203 9.06 -1.14 -1.22
C VAL A 203 8.53 -2.03 -0.10
N VAL A 204 8.62 -1.59 1.16
CA VAL A 204 8.16 -2.40 2.30
C VAL A 204 6.64 -2.59 2.30
N THR A 205 5.87 -1.54 2.04
CA THR A 205 4.40 -1.59 2.09
C THR A 205 3.76 -2.26 0.87
N LYS A 206 4.49 -2.36 -0.25
CA LYS A 206 4.04 -3.04 -1.46
C LYS A 206 4.56 -4.48 -1.52
N VAL A 207 5.88 -4.63 -1.57
CA VAL A 207 6.54 -5.94 -1.65
C VAL A 207 6.41 -6.71 -0.35
N GLY A 208 6.72 -6.08 0.79
CA GLY A 208 6.62 -6.73 2.10
C GLY A 208 5.20 -7.22 2.41
N PHE A 209 4.19 -6.41 2.10
CA PHE A 209 2.77 -6.80 2.21
C PHE A 209 2.46 -8.05 1.37
N GLY A 210 2.87 -8.05 0.10
CA GLY A 210 2.69 -9.20 -0.78
C GLY A 210 3.43 -10.46 -0.33
N VAL A 211 4.65 -10.32 0.19
CA VAL A 211 5.48 -11.44 0.66
C VAL A 211 4.88 -12.08 1.92
N ILE A 212 4.40 -11.26 2.87
CA ILE A 212 3.67 -11.78 4.05
C ILE A 212 2.45 -12.59 3.62
N ALA A 213 1.67 -12.06 2.67
CA ALA A 213 0.51 -12.76 2.14
C ALA A 213 0.89 -14.06 1.40
N LEU A 214 1.94 -14.03 0.58
CA LEU A 214 2.47 -15.22 -0.10
C LEU A 214 2.85 -16.31 0.90
N GLN A 215 3.64 -15.95 1.93
CA GLN A 215 4.10 -16.89 2.95
C GLN A 215 2.92 -17.57 3.65
N ALA A 216 1.92 -16.80 4.06
CA ALA A 216 0.74 -17.34 4.72
C ALA A 216 -0.04 -18.29 3.79
N TRP A 217 -0.25 -17.93 2.53
CA TRP A 217 -0.94 -18.80 1.57
C TRP A 217 -0.17 -20.09 1.27
N THR A 218 1.16 -20.05 1.22
CA THR A 218 1.96 -21.26 1.05
C THR A 218 1.89 -22.18 2.28
N THR A 219 1.92 -21.62 3.50
CA THR A 219 1.77 -22.39 4.73
C THR A 219 0.39 -23.06 4.80
N MET A 220 -0.69 -22.33 4.50
CA MET A 220 -2.05 -22.90 4.50
C MET A 220 -2.21 -24.05 3.49
N ARG A 221 -1.57 -23.93 2.32
CA ARG A 221 -1.56 -25.00 1.31
C ARG A 221 -0.89 -26.27 1.82
N GLU A 222 0.25 -26.14 2.50
CA GLU A 222 0.99 -27.28 3.06
C GLU A 222 0.18 -28.02 4.13
N VAL A 223 -0.48 -27.27 5.04
CA VAL A 223 -1.36 -27.85 6.08
C VAL A 223 -2.50 -28.63 5.43
N THR A 224 -3.17 -28.05 4.43
CA THR A 224 -4.32 -28.69 3.76
C THR A 224 -3.91 -29.98 3.04
N VAL A 225 -2.76 -29.98 2.36
CA VAL A 225 -2.23 -31.19 1.70
C VAL A 225 -1.85 -32.25 2.74
N GLY A 226 -1.21 -31.87 3.84
CA GLY A 226 -0.86 -32.78 4.93
C GLY A 226 -2.07 -33.50 5.52
N ASP A 227 -3.14 -32.77 5.82
CA ASP A 227 -4.38 -33.33 6.38
C ASP A 227 -5.05 -34.32 5.40
N SER A 228 -5.01 -34.04 4.09
CA SER A 228 -5.56 -34.94 3.07
C SER A 228 -4.81 -36.27 2.95
N VAL A 229 -3.50 -36.29 3.24
CA VAL A 229 -2.69 -37.51 3.21
C VAL A 229 -2.96 -38.36 4.43
N VAL A 230 -3.02 -37.73 5.62
CA VAL A 230 -3.28 -38.43 6.89
C VAL A 230 -4.68 -39.07 6.94
N THR A 231 -5.67 -38.46 6.29
CA THR A 231 -7.06 -38.98 6.25
C THR A 231 -7.29 -40.07 5.20
N ALA A 232 -6.32 -40.33 4.32
CA ALA A 232 -6.39 -41.35 3.28
C ALA A 232 -5.79 -42.71 3.71
N ASP A 233 -5.08 -42.74 4.84
CA ASP A 233 -4.50 -43.94 5.49
C ASP A 233 -5.43 -44.49 6.60
#